data_AF-A0A1H7VTP3-F1
#
_entry.id   AF-A0A1H7VTP3-F1
#
_cell.length_a   1.000
_cell.length_b   1.000
_cell.length_c   1.000
_cell.angle_alpha   90.00
_cell.angle_beta   90.00
_cell.angle_gamma   90.00
#
_symmetry.space_group_name_H-M   'P 1'
#
loop_
_entity.id
_entity.type
_entity.pdbx_description
1 polymer ?
#
loop_
_entity_poly.entity_id
_entity_poly.type
_entity_poly.pdbx_seq_one_letter_code
_entity_poly.pdbx_strand_id
1 'polypeptide(L)'
;MKYTLLLLVCITTQSILAQDAAAYETTTKAFQENFNAQDIDAVFDLYAPEMQEEMTKEGVTRFIKGCHSQFGNLNNLTFIESAEGINSYTAAFDNISLVMELKLNPDGKIATIQFQEP
;
A
#
# COMPACT_ATOMS: atom_id res chain seq x y z
N MET A 1 49.80 21.59 21.97
CA MET A 1 48.81 20.87 22.79
C MET A 1 47.96 20.03 21.84
N LYS A 2 47.96 18.70 22.04
CA LYS A 2 47.17 17.73 21.29
C LYS A 2 45.70 17.87 21.70
N TYR A 3 44.83 18.25 20.77
CA TYR A 3 43.40 18.02 20.90
C TYR A 3 42.91 17.34 19.63
N THR A 4 42.79 16.02 19.73
CA THR A 4 42.19 15.13 18.77
C THR A 4 40.72 15.54 18.58
N LEU A 5 40.35 16.06 17.41
CA LEU A 5 38.95 16.27 17.07
C LEU A 5 38.39 14.94 16.53
N LEU A 6 37.91 14.09 17.43
CA LEU A 6 37.09 12.93 17.09
C LEU A 6 35.67 13.44 16.82
N LEU A 7 35.34 13.72 15.55
CA LEU A 7 33.96 14.03 15.18
C LEU A 7 33.18 12.73 15.00
N LEU A 8 32.20 12.55 15.88
CA LEU A 8 31.29 11.44 16.01
C LEU A 8 30.41 11.29 14.76
N VAL A 9 30.58 10.19 14.01
CA VAL A 9 29.63 9.77 12.95
C VAL A 9 28.52 8.97 13.63
N CYS A 10 27.40 9.63 13.94
CA CYS A 10 26.17 8.97 14.40
C CYS A 10 24.96 9.50 13.62
N ILE A 11 24.85 9.17 12.33
CA ILE A 11 23.61 9.37 11.55
C ILE A 11 23.47 8.26 10.50
N THR A 12 22.94 7.09 10.85
CA THR A 12 22.53 6.09 9.82
C THR A 12 21.26 5.31 10.13
N THR A 13 20.58 5.52 11.28
CA THR A 13 19.42 4.68 11.64
C THR A 13 18.05 5.22 11.19
N GLN A 14 17.97 6.41 10.56
CA GLN A 14 16.69 7.01 10.16
C GLN A 14 16.19 6.58 8.76
N SER A 15 17.02 5.91 7.95
CA SER A 15 16.68 5.61 6.56
C SER A 15 15.54 4.60 6.39
N ILE A 16 15.38 3.67 7.35
CA ILE A 16 14.45 2.54 7.21
C ILE A 16 12.98 2.98 7.33
N LEU A 17 12.66 3.84 8.30
CA LEU A 17 11.28 4.30 8.52
C LEU A 17 10.80 5.27 7.43
N ALA A 18 11.69 6.10 6.91
CA ALA A 18 11.37 7.02 5.82
C ALA A 18 11.15 6.28 4.48
N GLN A 19 11.89 5.20 4.25
CA GLN A 19 11.74 4.36 3.06
C GLN A 19 10.40 3.61 3.07
N ASP A 20 9.96 3.15 4.24
CA ASP A 20 8.70 2.43 4.39
C ASP A 20 7.50 3.35 4.06
N ALA A 21 7.44 4.54 4.68
CA ALA A 21 6.37 5.50 4.41
C ALA A 21 6.25 5.89 2.93
N ALA A 22 7.39 6.12 2.24
CA ALA A 22 7.40 6.45 0.83
C ALA A 22 6.94 5.29 -0.07
N ALA A 23 7.26 4.05 0.29
CA ALA A 23 6.78 2.87 -0.42
C ALA A 23 5.27 2.73 -0.31
N TYR A 24 4.71 2.90 0.90
CA TYR A 24 3.27 2.88 1.11
C TYR A 24 2.54 3.99 0.37
N GLU A 25 3.05 5.23 0.39
CA GLU A 25 2.47 6.34 -0.37
C GLU A 25 2.46 6.04 -1.88
N THR A 26 3.59 5.55 -2.42
CA THR A 26 3.70 5.21 -3.83
C THR A 26 2.73 4.10 -4.23
N THR A 27 2.67 3.02 -3.45
CA THR A 27 1.83 1.85 -3.77
C THR A 27 0.35 2.16 -3.60
N THR A 28 -0.06 2.90 -2.56
CA THR A 28 -1.48 3.29 -2.39
C THR A 28 -1.96 4.22 -3.49
N LYS A 29 -1.14 5.19 -3.91
CA LYS A 29 -1.44 6.05 -5.05
C LYS A 29 -1.58 5.27 -6.35
N ALA A 30 -0.62 4.39 -6.65
CA ALA A 30 -0.66 3.56 -7.86
C ALA A 30 -1.88 2.62 -7.84
N PHE A 31 -2.19 2.03 -6.69
CA PHE A 31 -3.38 1.20 -6.54
C PHE A 31 -4.66 1.98 -6.84
N GLN A 32 -4.82 3.19 -6.27
CA GLN A 32 -5.98 4.03 -6.53
C GLN A 32 -6.13 4.42 -8.01
N GLU A 33 -5.04 4.88 -8.64
CA GLU A 33 -5.03 5.27 -10.05
C GLU A 33 -5.42 4.09 -10.96
N ASN A 34 -4.81 2.92 -10.75
CA ASN A 34 -5.06 1.73 -11.57
C ASN A 34 -6.42 1.09 -11.27
N PHE A 35 -6.89 1.13 -10.03
CA PHE A 35 -8.24 0.69 -9.65
C PHE A 35 -9.30 1.49 -10.40
N ASN A 36 -9.19 2.83 -10.39
CA ASN A 36 -10.13 3.72 -11.06
C ASN A 36 -10.07 3.62 -12.59
N ALA A 37 -8.87 3.37 -13.14
CA ALA A 37 -8.70 3.08 -14.56
C ALA A 37 -9.19 1.67 -14.96
N GLN A 38 -9.52 0.83 -13.98
CA GLN A 38 -9.79 -0.60 -14.15
C GLN A 38 -8.65 -1.34 -14.88
N ASP A 39 -7.41 -0.88 -14.69
CA ASP A 39 -6.20 -1.47 -15.28
C ASP A 39 -5.78 -2.69 -14.47
N ILE A 40 -6.32 -3.85 -14.84
CA ILE A 40 -6.12 -5.11 -14.14
C ILE A 40 -4.64 -5.53 -14.14
N ASP A 41 -3.93 -5.26 -15.24
CA ASP A 41 -2.54 -5.68 -15.40
C ASP A 41 -1.66 -4.87 -14.46
N ALA A 42 -1.86 -3.55 -14.43
CA ALA A 42 -1.14 -2.67 -13.53
C ALA A 42 -1.46 -2.95 -12.06
N VAL A 43 -2.71 -3.27 -11.70
CA VAL A 43 -3.05 -3.70 -10.32
C VAL A 43 -2.38 -5.03 -9.97
N PHE A 44 -2.44 -6.02 -10.87
CA PHE A 44 -1.84 -7.33 -10.64
C PHE A 44 -0.32 -7.20 -10.44
N ASP A 45 0.34 -6.31 -11.18
CA ASP A 45 1.77 -6.04 -11.06
C ASP A 45 2.16 -5.35 -9.74
N LEU A 46 1.23 -4.75 -9.00
CA LEU A 46 1.50 -4.22 -7.65
C LEU A 46 1.62 -5.33 -6.60
N TYR A 47 1.08 -6.53 -6.87
CA TYR A 47 1.08 -7.63 -5.93
C TYR A 47 2.44 -8.31 -5.83
N ALA A 48 2.76 -8.80 -4.63
CA ALA A 48 3.92 -9.66 -4.43
C ALA A 48 3.73 -10.98 -5.20
N PRO A 49 4.80 -11.66 -5.63
CA PRO A 49 4.70 -12.90 -6.41
C PRO A 49 3.80 -13.96 -5.76
N GLU A 50 3.87 -14.11 -4.44
CA GLU A 50 3.04 -15.05 -3.68
C GLU A 50 1.55 -14.67 -3.75
N MET A 51 1.25 -13.38 -3.64
CA MET A 51 -0.12 -12.85 -3.74
C MET A 51 -0.66 -12.94 -5.18
N GLN A 52 0.21 -12.78 -6.18
CA GLN A 52 -0.13 -13.01 -7.59
C GLN A 52 -0.51 -14.47 -7.87
N GLU A 53 0.22 -15.42 -7.28
CA GLU A 53 -0.08 -16.85 -7.37
C GLU A 53 -1.40 -17.20 -6.68
N GLU A 54 -1.63 -16.67 -5.47
CA GLU A 54 -2.85 -16.92 -4.70
C GLU A 54 -4.10 -16.30 -5.34
N MET A 55 -4.03 -15.02 -5.73
CA MET A 55 -5.20 -14.31 -6.27
C MET A 55 -5.46 -14.65 -7.72
N THR A 56 -4.42 -14.92 -8.51
CA THR A 56 -4.45 -15.00 -9.99
C THR A 56 -4.95 -13.72 -10.66
N LYS A 57 -4.63 -13.55 -11.94
CA LYS A 57 -5.12 -12.41 -12.74
C LYS A 57 -6.64 -12.39 -12.87
N GLU A 58 -7.27 -13.57 -12.93
CA GLU A 58 -8.73 -13.67 -12.98
C GLU A 58 -9.37 -13.25 -11.66
N GLY A 59 -8.80 -13.67 -10.52
CA GLY A 59 -9.30 -13.24 -9.21
C GLY A 59 -9.17 -11.73 -9.00
N VAL A 60 -8.05 -11.12 -9.41
CA VAL A 60 -7.90 -9.65 -9.41
C VAL A 60 -8.93 -8.99 -10.33
N THR A 61 -9.18 -9.54 -11.52
CA THR A 61 -10.23 -9.02 -12.41
C THR A 61 -11.59 -9.00 -11.72
N ARG A 62 -11.97 -10.10 -11.07
CA ARG A 62 -13.24 -10.23 -10.36
C ARG A 62 -13.33 -9.25 -9.20
N PHE A 63 -12.26 -9.13 -8.43
CA PHE A 63 -12.16 -8.21 -7.30
C PHE A 63 -12.32 -6.75 -7.75
N ILE A 64 -11.48 -6.27 -8.68
CA ILE A 64 -11.48 -4.87 -9.11
C ILE A 64 -12.79 -4.49 -9.77
N LYS A 65 -13.30 -5.30 -10.70
CA LYS A 65 -14.59 -5.02 -11.34
C LYS A 65 -15.77 -5.13 -10.37
N GLY A 66 -15.72 -6.09 -9.44
CA GLY A 66 -16.74 -6.26 -8.41
C GLY A 66 -16.80 -5.06 -7.46
N CYS A 67 -15.65 -4.61 -6.95
CA CYS A 67 -15.55 -3.42 -6.10
C CYS A 67 -15.94 -2.15 -6.86
N HIS A 68 -15.41 -1.93 -8.07
CA HIS A 68 -15.73 -0.72 -8.84
C HIS A 68 -17.22 -0.64 -9.21
N SER A 69 -17.85 -1.75 -9.59
CA SER A 69 -19.29 -1.76 -9.91
C SER A 69 -20.20 -1.54 -8.70
N GLN A 70 -19.80 -1.98 -7.51
CA GLN A 70 -20.60 -1.82 -6.28
C GLN A 70 -20.33 -0.47 -5.60
N PHE A 71 -19.06 -0.09 -5.48
CA PHE A 71 -18.62 1.00 -4.63
C PHE A 71 -18.29 2.27 -5.43
N GLY A 72 -18.06 2.15 -6.74
CA GLY A 72 -17.64 3.25 -7.61
C GLY A 72 -16.13 3.49 -7.55
N ASN A 73 -15.72 4.71 -7.91
CA ASN A 73 -14.32 5.11 -7.87
C ASN A 73 -13.81 5.21 -6.43
N LEU A 74 -12.55 4.86 -6.23
CA LEU A 74 -11.80 5.13 -5.00
C LEU A 74 -11.32 6.58 -5.04
N ASN A 75 -11.94 7.44 -4.24
CA ASN A 75 -11.68 8.88 -4.23
C ASN A 75 -10.48 9.24 -3.36
N ASN A 76 -10.33 8.56 -2.23
CA ASN A 76 -9.27 8.89 -1.27
C ASN A 76 -8.88 7.69 -0.40
N LEU A 77 -7.61 7.63 -0.03
CA LEU A 77 -7.04 6.72 0.96
C LEU A 77 -6.42 7.56 2.09
N THR A 78 -7.07 7.60 3.25
CA THR A 78 -6.59 8.37 4.42
C THR A 78 -5.99 7.44 5.44
N PHE A 79 -4.71 7.61 5.77
CA PHE A 79 -4.03 6.80 6.79
C PHE A 79 -4.73 6.91 8.15
N ILE A 80 -4.91 5.77 8.81
CA ILE A 80 -5.48 5.64 10.16
C ILE A 80 -4.35 5.34 11.14
N GLU A 81 -3.72 4.17 11.00
CA GLU A 81 -2.69 3.68 11.92
C GLU A 81 -1.82 2.58 11.30
N SER A 82 -0.75 2.22 12.01
CA SER A 82 0.09 1.07 11.71
C SER A 82 0.13 0.14 12.93
N ALA A 83 -0.31 -1.10 12.77
CA ALA A 83 -0.30 -2.12 13.82
C ALA A 83 0.30 -3.42 13.27
N GLU A 84 1.26 -4.01 13.98
CA GLU A 84 1.89 -5.30 13.62
C GLU A 84 2.43 -5.38 12.17
N GLY A 85 2.86 -4.24 11.62
CA GLY A 85 3.36 -4.15 10.24
C GLY A 85 2.27 -4.14 9.17
N ILE A 86 1.03 -3.84 9.54
CA ILE A 86 -0.11 -3.60 8.67
C ILE A 86 -0.51 -2.13 8.81
N ASN A 87 -0.67 -1.43 7.69
CA ASN A 87 -1.18 -0.08 7.66
C ASN A 87 -2.67 -0.08 7.33
N SER A 88 -3.44 0.62 8.15
CA SER A 88 -4.88 0.79 7.98
C SER A 88 -5.19 2.15 7.38
N TYR A 89 -6.12 2.20 6.43
CA TYR A 89 -6.56 3.41 5.75
C TYR A 89 -8.08 3.47 5.68
N THR A 90 -8.67 4.65 5.80
CA THR A 90 -10.04 4.88 5.34
C THR A 90 -10.01 4.98 3.82
N ALA A 91 -10.66 4.03 3.14
CA ALA A 91 -10.88 4.01 1.72
C ALA A 91 -12.27 4.57 1.41
N ALA A 92 -12.31 5.82 0.95
CA ALA A 92 -13.54 6.50 0.57
C ALA A 92 -13.83 6.25 -0.92
N PHE A 93 -14.83 5.43 -1.20
CA PHE A 93 -15.37 5.23 -2.55
C PHE A 93 -16.54 6.19 -2.80
N ASP A 94 -17.08 6.19 -4.03
CA ASP A 94 -18.26 7.00 -4.38
C ASP A 94 -19.49 6.65 -3.52
N ASN A 95 -19.71 5.36 -3.26
CA ASN A 95 -20.94 4.88 -2.62
C ASN A 95 -20.76 4.41 -1.17
N ILE A 96 -19.53 4.23 -0.69
CA ILE A 96 -19.23 3.67 0.64
C ILE A 96 -17.84 4.10 1.13
N SER A 97 -17.64 4.06 2.44
CA SER A 97 -16.31 4.12 3.06
C SER A 97 -16.00 2.78 3.74
N LEU A 98 -14.81 2.24 3.49
CA LEU A 98 -14.32 1.00 4.08
C LEU A 98 -12.99 1.24 4.80
N VAL A 99 -12.61 0.34 5.69
CA VAL A 99 -11.23 0.23 6.18
C VAL A 99 -10.46 -0.67 5.23
N MET A 100 -9.37 -0.15 4.68
CA MET A 100 -8.40 -0.90 3.89
C MET A 100 -7.20 -1.24 4.77
N GLU A 101 -6.91 -2.51 4.93
CA GLU A 101 -5.68 -2.99 5.57
C GLU A 101 -4.69 -3.39 4.48
N LEU A 102 -3.48 -2.87 4.58
CA LEU A 102 -2.44 -3.03 3.57
C LEU A 102 -1.11 -3.39 4.22
N LYS A 103 -0.49 -4.45 3.71
CA LYS A 103 0.88 -4.84 4.06
C LYS A 103 1.72 -4.91 2.80
N LEU A 104 2.86 -4.23 2.81
CA LEU A 104 3.88 -4.35 1.79
C LEU A 104 4.96 -5.36 2.19
N ASN A 105 5.52 -6.04 1.20
CA ASN A 105 6.77 -6.78 1.36
C ASN A 105 7.98 -5.79 1.31
N PRO A 106 9.21 -6.25 1.58
CA PRO A 106 10.40 -5.39 1.54
C PRO A 106 10.69 -4.68 0.20
N ASP A 107 10.11 -5.17 -0.91
CA ASP A 107 10.24 -4.58 -2.25
C ASP A 107 9.11 -3.57 -2.56
N GLY A 108 8.25 -3.26 -1.58
CA GLY A 108 7.13 -2.34 -1.73
C GLY A 108 5.92 -2.93 -2.47
N LYS A 109 5.89 -4.25 -2.69
CA LYS A 109 4.77 -4.95 -3.32
C LYS A 109 3.72 -5.36 -2.31
N ILE A 110 2.46 -5.41 -2.73
CA ILE A 110 1.32 -5.76 -1.88
C ILE A 110 1.40 -7.25 -1.51
N ALA A 111 1.70 -7.52 -0.23
CA ALA A 111 1.67 -8.85 0.35
C ALA A 111 0.29 -9.18 0.95
N THR A 112 -0.46 -8.16 1.35
CA THR A 112 -1.83 -8.32 1.85
C THR A 112 -2.62 -7.05 1.54
N ILE A 113 -3.84 -7.20 1.03
CA ILE A 113 -4.81 -6.12 0.91
C ILE A 113 -6.21 -6.67 1.20
N GLN A 114 -6.95 -6.01 2.09
CA GLN A 114 -8.33 -6.36 2.38
C GLN A 114 -9.16 -5.13 2.71
N PHE A 115 -10.47 -5.21 2.44
CA PHE A 115 -11.43 -4.15 2.72
C PHE A 115 -12.51 -4.69 3.67
N GLN A 116 -12.80 -3.94 4.73
CA GLN A 116 -13.81 -4.29 5.73
C GLN A 116 -14.66 -3.08 6.11
N GLU A 117 -15.86 -3.32 6.65
CA GLU A 117 -16.66 -2.27 7.25
C GLU A 117 -15.95 -1.69 8.49
N PRO A 118 -16.06 -0.37 8.73
CA PRO A 118 -15.41 0.29 9.87
C PRO A 118 -15.95 -0.10 11.24
#